data_AF-A0A0F9NLN9-F1
#
_entry.id   AF-A0A0F9NLN9-F1
#
_cell.length_a   1.000
_cell.length_b   1.000
_cell.length_c   1.000
_cell.angle_alpha   90.00
_cell.angle_beta   90.00
_cell.angle_gamma   90.00
#
_symmetry.space_group_name_H-M   'P 1'
#
loop_
_entity.id
_entity.type
_entity.pdbx_description
1 polymer ?
#
loop_
_entity_poly.entity_id
_entity_poly.type
_entity_poly.pdbx_seq_one_letter_code
_entity_poly.pdbx_strand_id
1 'polypeptide(L)'
;MKRRWLLIAGLAVALFGGGLYLWQAGAVQIDFTWDYDYAVDPACTATLTTDCVEGFELSASSGVLATIPNPSNPTGFVAGITTTITKGPPYGPQTFSLVATGRDGAGNRIDSNPSTVTATIRPGKPQNIRVP
;
A
#
# COMPACT_ATOMS: atom_id res chain seq x y z
N MET A 1 26.20 24.49 -51.62
CA MET A 1 26.09 24.77 -50.17
C MET A 1 24.69 24.48 -49.58
N LYS A 2 24.01 23.36 -49.96
CA LYS A 2 22.65 23.03 -49.46
C LYS A 2 22.50 21.63 -48.84
N ARG A 3 23.50 20.75 -49.01
CA ARG A 3 23.46 19.34 -48.53
C ARG A 3 23.88 19.15 -47.07
N ARG A 4 24.59 20.11 -46.47
CA ARG A 4 25.07 20.01 -45.07
C ARG A 4 24.00 20.34 -44.03
N TRP A 5 22.97 21.09 -44.39
CA TRP A 5 21.91 21.52 -43.47
C TRP A 5 20.88 20.43 -43.18
N LEU A 6 20.66 19.50 -44.12
CA LEU A 6 19.70 18.41 -43.94
C LEU A 6 20.18 17.31 -42.98
N LEU A 7 21.49 17.13 -42.82
CA LEU A 7 22.06 16.14 -41.91
C LEU A 7 22.00 16.59 -40.44
N ILE A 8 22.07 17.90 -40.19
CA ILE A 8 22.00 18.46 -38.83
C ILE A 8 20.56 18.46 -38.31
N ALA A 9 19.58 18.73 -39.19
CA ALA A 9 18.16 18.71 -38.82
C ALA A 9 17.64 17.28 -38.54
N GLY A 10 18.14 16.26 -39.27
CA GLY A 10 17.74 14.87 -39.04
C GLY A 10 18.27 14.29 -37.72
N LEU A 11 19.46 14.71 -37.27
CA LEU A 11 20.06 14.21 -36.03
C LEU A 11 19.37 14.77 -34.77
N ALA A 12 18.86 16.01 -34.83
CA ALA A 12 18.17 16.65 -33.72
C ALA A 12 16.80 15.99 -33.42
N VAL A 13 16.07 15.56 -34.44
CA VAL A 13 14.76 14.88 -34.25
C VAL A 13 14.94 13.46 -33.70
N ALA A 14 16.03 12.78 -34.03
CA ALA A 14 16.34 11.47 -33.44
C ALA A 14 16.76 11.57 -31.95
N LEU A 15 17.44 12.65 -31.55
CA LEU A 15 17.85 12.88 -30.16
C LEU A 15 16.72 13.42 -29.28
N PHE A 16 15.77 14.20 -29.83
CA PHE A 16 14.58 14.66 -29.09
C PHE A 16 13.39 13.68 -29.15
N GLY A 17 13.28 12.85 -30.19
CA GLY A 17 12.21 11.86 -30.32
C GLY A 17 12.49 10.53 -29.61
N GLY A 18 13.76 10.15 -29.45
CA GLY A 18 14.16 8.90 -28.79
C GLY A 18 14.27 8.98 -27.26
N GLY A 19 14.39 10.19 -26.69
CA GLY A 19 14.64 10.39 -25.26
C GLY A 19 13.42 10.24 -24.35
N LEU A 20 12.20 10.25 -24.90
CA LEU A 20 10.95 10.24 -24.11
C LEU A 20 10.32 8.84 -23.97
N TYR A 21 10.91 7.79 -24.54
CA TYR A 21 10.45 6.40 -24.34
C TYR A 21 11.04 5.74 -23.09
N LEU A 22 11.80 6.47 -22.31
CA LEU A 22 12.41 5.98 -21.08
C LEU A 22 11.56 6.42 -19.88
N TRP A 23 10.93 5.43 -19.25
CA TRP A 23 10.42 5.45 -17.88
C TRP A 23 8.98 5.92 -17.65
N GLN A 24 8.00 5.29 -18.29
CA GLN A 24 6.77 5.01 -17.55
C GLN A 24 6.95 3.71 -16.77
N ALA A 25 7.66 3.80 -15.66
CA ALA A 25 7.53 2.86 -14.56
C ALA A 25 6.08 2.96 -14.07
N GLY A 26 5.18 2.18 -14.70
CA GLY A 26 3.76 2.18 -14.38
C GLY A 26 3.56 1.80 -12.93
N ALA A 27 2.72 2.56 -12.23
CA ALA A 27 2.31 2.19 -10.88
C ALA A 27 1.71 0.77 -10.90
N VAL A 28 2.00 -0.01 -9.87
CA VAL A 28 1.56 -1.39 -9.74
C VAL A 28 0.44 -1.48 -8.72
N GLN A 29 -0.58 -2.27 -9.02
CA GLN A 29 -1.64 -2.60 -8.09
C GLN A 29 -1.16 -3.69 -7.13
N ILE A 30 -1.37 -3.48 -5.84
CA ILE A 30 -1.02 -4.45 -4.79
C ILE A 30 -2.27 -4.69 -3.96
N ASP A 31 -2.71 -5.94 -3.96
CA ASP A 31 -3.84 -6.42 -3.17
C ASP A 31 -3.29 -7.03 -1.88
N PHE A 32 -3.68 -6.47 -0.74
CA PHE A 32 -3.35 -6.96 0.58
C PHE A 32 -4.51 -7.79 1.11
N THR A 33 -4.20 -8.89 1.78
CA THR A 33 -5.19 -9.74 2.45
C THR A 33 -4.71 -10.10 3.85
N TRP A 34 -5.58 -10.05 4.84
CA TRP A 34 -5.30 -10.49 6.20
C TRP A 34 -6.54 -11.10 6.84
N ASP A 35 -6.32 -11.79 7.95
CA ASP A 35 -7.38 -12.22 8.85
C ASP A 35 -7.24 -11.45 10.15
N TYR A 36 -8.32 -11.34 10.91
CA TYR A 36 -8.31 -10.68 12.21
C TYR A 36 -9.27 -11.37 13.18
N ASP A 37 -8.82 -11.66 14.39
CA ASP A 37 -9.67 -12.21 15.44
C ASP A 37 -10.08 -11.13 16.44
N TYR A 38 -11.33 -10.67 16.32
CA TYR A 38 -11.90 -9.65 17.20
C TYR A 38 -12.13 -10.16 18.63
N ALA A 39 -12.02 -11.46 18.88
CA ALA A 39 -12.14 -12.04 20.23
C ALA A 39 -10.79 -12.12 20.96
N VAL A 40 -9.66 -12.12 20.23
CA VAL A 40 -8.33 -12.44 20.81
C VAL A 40 -7.34 -11.29 20.65
N ASP A 41 -7.44 -10.51 19.56
CA ASP A 41 -6.53 -9.42 19.27
C ASP A 41 -7.19 -8.07 19.63
N PRO A 42 -6.94 -7.52 20.83
CA PRO A 42 -7.45 -6.22 21.17
C PRO A 42 -6.53 -5.15 20.55
N ALA A 43 -7.07 -4.38 19.60
CA ALA A 43 -6.73 -2.95 19.54
C ALA A 43 -7.33 -2.19 20.74
N CYS A 44 -8.06 -2.89 21.61
CA CYS A 44 -9.01 -2.42 22.60
C CYS A 44 -8.41 -2.35 24.02
N THR A 45 -9.01 -1.55 24.91
CA THR A 45 -8.54 -1.44 26.32
C THR A 45 -9.36 -2.31 27.26
N ALA A 46 -8.90 -2.43 28.52
CA ALA A 46 -9.63 -3.14 29.57
C ALA A 46 -11.05 -2.59 29.83
N THR A 47 -11.33 -1.34 29.45
CA THR A 47 -12.62 -0.67 29.70
C THR A 47 -13.57 -0.71 28.50
N LEU A 48 -13.05 -0.87 27.27
CA LEU A 48 -13.86 -0.94 26.05
C LEU A 48 -13.43 -2.17 25.25
N THR A 49 -14.25 -3.22 25.30
CA THR A 49 -13.98 -4.53 24.67
C THR A 49 -14.85 -4.81 23.44
N THR A 50 -15.86 -3.98 23.18
CA THR A 50 -16.80 -4.12 22.05
C THR A 50 -16.80 -2.84 21.20
N ASP A 51 -16.85 -3.00 19.88
CA ASP A 51 -16.86 -1.91 18.87
C ASP A 51 -15.71 -0.88 18.99
N CYS A 52 -14.63 -1.27 19.64
CA CYS A 52 -13.43 -0.46 19.83
C CYS A 52 -12.56 -0.33 18.58
N VAL A 53 -12.61 -1.31 17.67
CA VAL A 53 -11.85 -1.28 16.42
C VAL A 53 -12.59 -0.40 15.40
N GLU A 54 -11.98 0.72 15.04
CA GLU A 54 -12.50 1.64 14.01
C GLU A 54 -12.12 1.15 12.60
N GLY A 55 -11.02 0.39 12.48
CA GLY A 55 -10.54 -0.13 11.21
C GLY A 55 -9.08 -0.57 11.26
N PHE A 56 -8.43 -0.49 10.11
CA PHE A 56 -7.04 -0.88 9.93
C PHE A 56 -6.26 0.22 9.21
N GLU A 57 -4.98 0.33 9.53
CA GLU A 57 -4.06 1.24 8.87
C GLU A 57 -2.93 0.44 8.24
N LEU A 58 -2.85 0.52 6.92
CA LEU A 58 -1.75 -0.03 6.14
C LEU A 58 -0.71 1.07 5.94
N SER A 59 0.52 0.79 6.35
CA SER A 59 1.64 1.72 6.26
C SER A 59 2.88 1.06 5.66
N ALA A 60 3.80 1.88 5.19
CA ALA A 60 5.16 1.48 4.84
C ALA A 60 6.14 2.51 5.41
N SER A 61 7.44 2.36 5.12
CA SER A 61 8.46 3.32 5.55
C SER A 61 8.23 4.75 5.07
N SER A 62 7.42 4.94 4.01
CA SER A 62 7.02 6.25 3.49
C SER A 62 5.85 6.89 4.24
N GLY A 63 5.23 6.19 5.19
CA GLY A 63 4.03 6.62 5.91
C GLY A 63 2.80 5.76 5.61
N VAL A 64 1.63 6.30 5.97
CA VAL A 64 0.32 5.66 5.77
C VAL A 64 0.00 5.56 4.29
N LEU A 65 -0.39 4.36 3.86
CA LEU A 65 -0.76 4.06 2.48
C LEU A 65 -2.28 3.98 2.31
N ALA A 66 -2.97 3.41 3.29
CA ALA A 66 -4.42 3.28 3.28
C ALA A 66 -4.99 3.18 4.71
N THR A 67 -6.17 3.73 4.89
CA THR A 67 -7.02 3.50 6.07
C THR A 67 -8.24 2.71 5.61
N ILE A 68 -8.48 1.58 6.24
CA ILE A 68 -9.49 0.61 5.85
C ILE A 68 -10.55 0.60 6.95
N PRO A 69 -11.81 0.90 6.66
CA PRO A 69 -12.86 0.87 7.66
C PRO A 69 -13.06 -0.55 8.20
N ASN A 70 -13.46 -0.65 9.46
CA ASN A 70 -13.83 -1.94 10.04
C ASN A 70 -14.99 -2.58 9.24
N PRO A 71 -14.96 -3.89 8.93
CA PRO A 71 -16.10 -4.59 8.35
C PRO A 71 -17.37 -4.41 9.20
N SER A 72 -18.54 -4.50 8.58
CA SER A 72 -19.82 -4.37 9.29
C SER A 72 -20.06 -5.56 10.24
N ASN A 73 -20.35 -5.27 11.51
CA ASN A 73 -20.65 -6.24 12.57
C ASN A 73 -19.61 -7.37 12.72
N PRO A 74 -18.31 -7.05 12.86
CA PRO A 74 -17.29 -8.07 12.97
C PRO A 74 -17.36 -8.72 14.36
N THR A 75 -17.51 -10.04 14.40
CA THR A 75 -17.50 -10.81 15.65
C THR A 75 -16.66 -12.07 15.48
N GLY A 76 -15.80 -12.35 16.46
CA GLY A 76 -14.87 -13.48 16.42
C GLY A 76 -13.83 -13.37 15.29
N PHE A 77 -13.50 -14.50 14.68
CA PHE A 77 -12.52 -14.58 13.59
C PHE A 77 -13.13 -14.16 12.25
N VAL A 78 -12.52 -13.16 11.61
CA VAL A 78 -12.88 -12.69 10.26
C VAL A 78 -11.70 -12.94 9.33
N ALA A 79 -11.93 -13.78 8.32
CA ALA A 79 -10.92 -14.12 7.32
C ALA A 79 -11.05 -13.28 6.06
N GLY A 80 -9.92 -13.05 5.38
CA GLY A 80 -9.90 -12.54 4.02
C GLY A 80 -10.32 -11.08 3.89
N ILE A 81 -9.99 -10.24 4.87
CA ILE A 81 -10.15 -8.79 4.75
C ILE A 81 -9.14 -8.31 3.72
N THR A 82 -9.58 -7.47 2.77
CA THR A 82 -8.73 -7.04 1.65
C THR A 82 -8.68 -5.53 1.47
N THR A 83 -7.54 -5.03 1.02
CA THR A 83 -7.42 -3.67 0.47
C THR A 83 -6.51 -3.65 -0.74
N THR A 84 -6.72 -2.71 -1.62
CA THR A 84 -5.94 -2.53 -2.84
C THR A 84 -5.29 -1.16 -2.82
N ILE A 85 -3.98 -1.13 -3.06
CA ILE A 85 -3.24 0.12 -3.25
C ILE A 85 -2.58 0.15 -4.62
N THR A 86 -2.31 1.35 -5.11
CA THR A 86 -1.52 1.58 -6.31
C THR A 86 -0.20 2.21 -5.91
N LYS A 87 0.93 1.55 -6.21
CA LYS A 87 2.27 1.99 -5.82
C LYS A 87 3.17 2.23 -7.02
N GLY A 88 3.69 3.45 -7.13
CA GLY A 88 4.76 3.80 -8.07
C GLY A 88 6.15 3.45 -7.53
N PRO A 89 7.23 3.86 -8.22
CA PRO A 89 8.58 3.81 -7.69
C PRO A 89 8.68 4.44 -6.27
N PRO A 90 9.59 3.97 -5.39
CA PRO A 90 10.63 2.98 -5.66
C PRO A 90 10.12 1.52 -5.64
N TYR A 91 10.69 0.71 -6.54
CA TYR A 91 10.51 -0.73 -6.57
C TYR A 91 11.61 -1.45 -5.81
N GLY A 92 11.44 -2.75 -5.57
CA GLY A 92 12.36 -3.57 -4.80
C GLY A 92 11.78 -3.98 -3.46
N PRO A 93 12.63 -4.40 -2.50
CA PRO A 93 12.19 -4.79 -1.17
C PRO A 93 11.47 -3.64 -0.46
N GLN A 94 10.27 -3.92 0.04
CA GLN A 94 9.46 -2.99 0.82
C GLN A 94 8.87 -3.75 2.00
N THR A 95 8.82 -3.11 3.16
CA THR A 95 8.13 -3.62 4.34
C THR A 95 6.84 -2.84 4.52
N PHE A 96 5.75 -3.59 4.68
CA PHE A 96 4.43 -3.08 4.98
C PHE A 96 4.08 -3.45 6.41
N SER A 97 3.38 -2.56 7.08
CA SER A 97 2.88 -2.75 8.44
C SER A 97 1.37 -2.52 8.43
N LEU A 98 0.64 -3.47 8.98
CA LEU A 98 -0.80 -3.37 9.19
C LEU A 98 -1.05 -3.27 10.69
N VAL A 99 -1.87 -2.31 11.08
CA VAL A 99 -2.26 -2.09 12.47
C VAL A 99 -3.77 -1.98 12.52
N ALA A 100 -4.43 -2.77 13.36
CA ALA A 100 -5.80 -2.49 13.76
C ALA A 100 -5.83 -1.26 14.66
N THR A 101 -6.67 -0.29 14.31
CA THR A 101 -6.79 1.00 14.98
C THR A 101 -8.13 1.08 15.70
N GLY A 102 -8.13 1.67 16.89
CA GLY A 102 -9.32 1.82 17.71
C GLY A 102 -9.29 3.04 18.60
N ARG A 103 -10.29 3.12 19.49
CA ARG A 103 -10.34 4.11 20.57
C ARG A 103 -10.55 3.46 21.93
N ASP A 104 -10.04 4.09 22.97
CA ASP A 104 -10.35 3.72 24.35
C ASP A 104 -11.69 4.33 24.82
N GLY A 105 -12.13 3.99 26.03
CA GLY A 105 -13.34 4.55 26.64
C GLY A 105 -13.29 6.06 26.92
N ALA A 106 -12.12 6.70 26.78
CA ALA A 106 -11.93 8.15 26.87
C ALA A 106 -11.83 8.83 25.49
N GLY A 107 -11.92 8.07 24.39
CA GLY A 107 -11.83 8.57 23.02
C GLY A 107 -10.41 8.73 22.47
N ASN A 108 -9.37 8.32 23.21
CA ASN A 108 -7.99 8.35 22.71
C ASN A 108 -7.76 7.24 21.70
N ARG A 109 -6.94 7.51 20.68
CA ARG A 109 -6.54 6.49 19.72
C ARG A 109 -5.65 5.45 20.39
N ILE A 110 -5.94 4.19 20.09
CA ILE A 110 -5.19 3.02 20.51
C ILE A 110 -4.95 2.14 19.28
N ASP A 111 -3.77 1.54 19.24
CA ASP A 111 -3.29 0.77 18.11
C ASP A 111 -2.87 -0.61 18.60
N SER A 112 -3.22 -1.65 17.83
CA SER A 112 -2.70 -3.00 18.05
C SER A 112 -1.20 -3.09 17.75
N ASN A 113 -0.60 -4.23 18.10
CA ASN A 113 0.76 -4.52 17.66
C ASN A 113 0.80 -4.62 16.12
N PRO A 114 1.84 -4.06 15.46
CA PRO A 114 1.93 -4.10 14.02
C PRO A 114 2.22 -5.51 13.49
N SER A 115 1.40 -5.97 12.54
CA SER A 115 1.72 -7.11 11.69
C SER A 115 2.51 -6.65 10.47
N THR A 116 3.72 -7.17 10.29
CA THR A 116 4.60 -6.75 9.21
C THR A 116 4.84 -7.83 8.17
N VAL A 117 4.90 -7.43 6.89
CA VAL A 117 5.29 -8.30 5.78
C VAL A 117 6.27 -7.59 4.87
N THR A 118 7.31 -8.32 4.43
CA THR A 118 8.27 -7.82 3.44
C THR A 118 8.00 -8.47 2.10
N ALA A 119 7.85 -7.65 1.07
CA ALA A 119 7.65 -8.11 -0.30
C ALA A 119 8.52 -7.32 -1.28
N THR A 120 8.92 -7.96 -2.38
CA THR A 120 9.63 -7.29 -3.47
C THR A 120 8.61 -6.75 -4.47
N ILE A 121 8.46 -5.44 -4.53
CA ILE A 121 7.55 -4.76 -5.45
C ILE A 121 8.18 -4.67 -6.83
N ARG A 122 7.44 -5.09 -7.87
CA ARG A 122 7.91 -5.10 -9.25
C ARG A 122 7.00 -4.24 -10.13
N PRO A 123 7.54 -3.48 -11.10
CA PRO A 123 6.73 -2.72 -12.05
C PRO A 123 5.83 -3.63 -12.89
N GLY A 124 4.64 -3.13 -13.22
CA GLY A 124 3.79 -3.65 -14.30
C GLY A 124 3.14 -5.02 -14.06
N LYS A 125 3.24 -5.62 -12.87
CA LYS A 125 2.55 -6.87 -12.54
C LYS A 125 1.81 -6.75 -11.21
N PRO A 126 0.46 -6.87 -11.19
CA PRO A 126 -0.30 -6.90 -9.95
C PRO A 126 0.26 -7.94 -8.96
N GLN A 127 0.21 -7.62 -7.68
CA GLN A 127 0.75 -8.49 -6.63
C GLN A 127 -0.28 -8.69 -5.53
N ASN A 128 -0.36 -9.94 -5.04
CA ASN A 128 -1.19 -10.29 -3.90
C ASN A 128 -0.26 -10.56 -2.72
N ILE A 129 -0.43 -9.82 -1.63
CA ILE A 129 0.38 -9.92 -0.42
C ILE A 129 -0.54 -10.31 0.73
N ARG A 130 -0.17 -11.38 1.43
CA ARG A 130 -0.84 -11.74 2.68
C ARG A 130 -0.08 -11.15 3.85
N VAL A 131 -0.75 -10.36 4.67
CA VAL A 131 -0.24 -9.92 5.97
C VAL A 131 -0.63 -10.99 7.00
N PRO A 132 0.31 -11.43 7.86
CA PRO A 132 0.01 -12.40 8.91
C PRO A 132 -0.93 -11.84 9.97
#